data_AF-A0A849WW40-F1
#
_entry.id   AF-A0A849WW40-F1
#
_cell.length_a   1.000
_cell.length_b   1.000
_cell.length_c   1.000
_cell.angle_alpha   90.00
_cell.angle_beta   90.00
_cell.angle_gamma   90.00
#
_symmetry.space_group_name_H-M   'P 1'
#
loop_
_entity.id
_entity.type
_entity.pdbx_description
1 polymer ?
#
loop_
_entity_poly.entity_id
_entity_poly.type
_entity_poly.pdbx_seq_one_letter_code
_entity_poly.pdbx_strand_id
1 'polypeptide(L)' 'MSTSNFLIRKVAVLGAGVMGAQIAAHLANANVATVLFDLPAKEGDPNGIVNKAIAGLAKLEPSPLG' A
#
# COMPACT_ATOMS: atom_id res chain seq x y z
N MET A 1 3.55 -7.87 33.65
CA MET A 1 2.54 -7.77 32.57
C MET A 1 3.04 -8.58 31.39
N SER A 2 2.35 -9.67 31.03
CA SER A 2 2.67 -10.36 29.77
C SER A 2 2.07 -9.51 28.65
N THR A 3 2.90 -8.72 27.98
CA THR A 3 2.52 -7.99 26.78
C THR A 3 2.48 -8.99 25.64
N SER A 4 1.33 -9.62 25.42
CA SER A 4 1.10 -10.40 24.21
C SER A 4 1.32 -9.49 23.00
N ASN A 5 2.35 -9.77 22.20
CA ASN A 5 2.63 -9.01 20.97
C ASN A 5 1.41 -9.10 20.06
N PHE A 6 0.81 -7.95 19.75
CA PHE A 6 -0.32 -7.87 18.86
C PHE A 6 0.16 -8.14 17.42
N LEU A 7 -0.18 -9.31 16.89
CA LEU A 7 0.27 -9.74 15.56
C LEU A 7 -0.67 -9.22 14.47
N ILE A 8 -0.20 -8.22 13.72
CA ILE A 8 -0.88 -7.72 12.53
C ILE A 8 -0.64 -8.70 11.37
N ARG A 9 -1.71 -9.30 10.84
CA ARG A 9 -1.61 -10.23 9.70
C ARG A 9 -2.01 -9.60 8.36
N LYS A 10 -2.85 -8.55 8.40
CA LYS A 10 -3.37 -7.88 7.21
C LYS A 10 -3.62 -6.40 7.51
N VAL A 11 -3.32 -5.53 6.55
CA VAL A 11 -3.54 -4.08 6.64
C VAL A 11 -4.27 -3.60 5.39
N ALA A 12 -5.20 -2.68 5.58
CA ALA A 12 -5.79 -1.89 4.51
C ALA A 12 -5.32 -0.45 4.64
N VAL A 13 -4.78 0.12 3.56
CA VAL A 13 -4.41 1.53 3.48
C VAL A 13 -5.45 2.25 2.63
N LEU A 14 -6.09 3.26 3.20
CA LEU A 14 -7.12 4.06 2.51
C LEU A 14 -6.49 5.36 2.00
N GLY A 15 -6.35 5.45 0.68
CA GLY A 15 -5.70 6.53 -0.05
C GLY A 15 -4.43 6.06 -0.75
N ALA A 16 -4.42 6.10 -2.08
CA ALA A 16 -3.30 5.74 -2.96
C ALA A 16 -2.50 6.98 -3.44
N GLY A 17 -2.54 8.06 -2.67
CA GLY A 17 -1.58 9.17 -2.83
C GLY A 17 -0.14 8.73 -2.54
N VAL A 18 0.82 9.64 -2.74
CA VAL A 18 2.26 9.34 -2.62
C VAL A 18 2.61 8.67 -1.28
N MET A 19 2.14 9.23 -0.16
CA MET A 19 2.42 8.65 1.17
C MET A 19 1.73 7.30 1.37
N GLY A 20 0.45 7.18 1.00
CA GLY A 20 -0.32 5.96 1.23
C GLY A 20 0.22 4.77 0.45
N ALA A 21 0.63 4.98 -0.80
CA ALA A 21 1.29 3.96 -1.60
C ALA A 21 2.61 3.51 -0.97
N GLN A 22 3.43 4.45 -0.47
CA GLN A 22 4.72 4.12 0.18
C GLN A 22 4.53 3.38 1.50
N ILE A 23 3.53 3.76 2.32
CA ILE A 23 3.18 3.02 3.54
C ILE A 23 2.75 1.60 3.19
N ALA A 24 1.91 1.44 2.16
CA ALA A 24 1.47 0.13 1.71
C ALA A 24 2.63 -0.74 1.22
N ALA A 25 3.57 -0.15 0.48
CA ALA A 25 4.79 -0.81 0.02
C ALA A 25 5.68 -1.26 1.19
N HIS A 26 5.87 -0.41 2.19
CA HIS A 26 6.65 -0.73 3.38
C HIS A 26 6.06 -1.92 4.15
N LEU A 27 4.72 -1.95 4.31
CA LEU A 27 4.02 -3.07 4.94
C LEU A 27 4.15 -4.37 4.13
N ALA A 28 4.04 -4.28 2.79
CA ALA A 28 4.23 -5.42 1.91
C ALA A 28 5.66 -5.99 2.03
N ASN A 29 6.69 -5.14 2.07
CA ASN A 29 8.07 -5.55 2.29
C ASN A 29 8.29 -6.21 3.66
N ALA A 30 7.54 -5.79 4.68
CA ALA A 30 7.54 -6.42 5.99
C ALA A 30 6.79 -7.78 6.03
N ASN A 31 6.40 -8.32 4.86
CA ASN A 31 5.59 -9.54 4.72
C ASN A 31 4.21 -9.44 5.37
N VAL A 32 3.64 -8.24 5.47
CA VAL A 32 2.27 -8.03 5.92
C VAL A 32 1.35 -7.96 4.70
N ALA A 33 0.32 -8.80 4.68
CA ALA A 33 -0.66 -8.79 3.59
C ALA A 33 -1.34 -7.41 3.52
N THR A 34 -1.09 -6.66 2.45
CA THR A 34 -1.50 -5.26 2.37
C THR A 34 -2.44 -5.03 1.20
N VAL A 35 -3.53 -4.31 1.45
CA VAL A 35 -4.52 -3.90 0.45
C VAL A 35 -4.52 -2.37 0.37
N LEU A 36 -4.33 -1.82 -0.82
CA LEU A 36 -4.38 -0.38 -1.06
C LEU A 36 -5.71 -0.03 -1.72
N PHE A 37 -6.47 0.88 -1.10
CA PHE A 37 -7.73 1.37 -1.61
C PHE A 37 -7.64 2.86 -1.96
N ASP A 38 -8.37 3.27 -2.98
CA ASP A 38 -8.69 4.67 -3.25
C ASP A 38 -10.12 4.74 -3.78
N LEU A 39 -10.64 5.96 -3.94
CA LEU A 39 -11.86 6.19 -4.68
C LEU A 39 -11.72 5.65 -6.11
N PRO A 40 -12.83 5.18 -6.72
CA PRO A 40 -12.79 4.71 -8.09
C PRO A 40 -12.31 5.82 -9.03
N ALA A 41 -11.55 5.44 -10.05
CA ALA A 41 -11.20 6.37 -11.12
C ALA A 41 -12.48 6.96 -11.74
N LYS A 42 -12.42 8.24 -12.13
CA LYS A 42 -13.58 8.92 -12.75
C LYS A 42 -14.01 8.28 -14.06
N GLU A 43 -13.06 7.68 -14.79
CA GLU A 43 -13.27 7.03 -16.08
C GLU A 43 -12.36 5.78 -16.18
N GLY A 44 -12.82 4.75 -16.88
CA GLY A 44 -12.04 3.53 -17.13
C GLY A 44 -12.06 2.52 -15.96
N ASP A 45 -10.93 1.84 -15.74
CA ASP A 45 -10.76 0.87 -14.66
C ASP A 45 -10.95 1.55 -13.29
N PRO A 46 -11.91 1.10 -12.44
CA PRO A 46 -12.09 1.63 -11.10
C PRO A 46 -10.80 1.65 -10.26
N ASN A 47 -9.88 0.71 -10.48
CA ASN A 47 -8.60 0.63 -9.78
C ASN A 47 -7.51 1.52 -10.39
N GLY A 48 -7.81 2.34 -11.40
CA GLY A 48 -6.82 3.13 -12.13
C GLY A 48 -5.92 4.02 -11.25
N ILE A 49 -6.48 4.59 -10.18
CA ILE A 49 -5.71 5.42 -9.22
C ILE A 49 -4.69 4.55 -8.47
N VAL A 50 -5.13 3.41 -7.92
CA VAL A 50 -4.28 2.46 -7.19
C VAL A 50 -3.21 1.88 -8.11
N ASN A 51 -3.57 1.44 -9.31
CA ASN A 51 -2.66 0.87 -10.29
C ASN A 51 -1.57 1.87 -10.70
N LYS A 52 -1.94 3.14 -10.90
CA LYS A 52 -0.98 4.22 -11.19
C LYS A 52 -0.03 4.47 -10.01
N ALA A 53 -0.53 4.44 -8.79
CA ALA A 53 0.29 4.60 -7.59
C ALA A 53 1.30 3.46 -7.45
N ILE A 54 0.87 2.21 -7.65
CA ILE A 54 1.73 1.02 -7.61
C ILE A 54 2.80 1.09 -8.70
N ALA A 55 2.43 1.44 -9.93
CA ALA A 55 3.40 1.62 -11.01
C ALA A 55 4.39 2.77 -10.73
N GLY A 56 3.97 3.79 -9.98
CA GLY A 56 4.84 4.89 -9.54
C GLY A 56 5.87 4.45 -8.50
N LEU A 57 5.52 3.52 -7.60
CA LEU A 57 6.43 3.02 -6.58
C LEU A 57 7.68 2.35 -7.16
N ALA A 58 7.54 1.62 -8.28
CA ALA A 58 8.64 0.95 -8.96
C ALA A 58 9.70 1.91 -9.55
N LYS A 59 9.42 3.22 -9.60
CA LYS A 59 10.32 4.24 -10.15
C LYS A 59 11.09 5.02 -9.07
N LEU A 60 10.83 4.74 -7.79
CA LEU A 60 11.44 5.47 -6.68
C LEU A 60 12.79 4.86 -6.28
N GLU A 61 13.73 5.71 -5.88
CA GLU A 61 15.01 5.30 -5.30
C GLU A 61 15.15 5.86 -3.87
N PRO A 62 15.45 5.01 -2.86
CA PRO A 62 15.56 3.55 -2.92
C PRO A 62 14.19 2.89 -3.19
N SER A 63 14.19 1.71 -3.83
CA SER A 63 12.94 1.01 -4.15
C SER A 63 12.17 0.68 -2.87
N PRO A 64 10.93 1.16 -2.73
CA PRO A 64 10.06 0.79 -1.62
C PRO A 64 9.42 -0.59 -1.85
N LEU A 65 9.65 -1.24 -2.99
CA LEU A 65 9.32 -2.63 -3.24
C LEU A 65 10.62 -3.43 -3.16
N GLY A 66 10.70 -4.35 -2.21
CA GLY A 66 11.85 -5.23 -1.98
C GLY A 66 11.98 -6.33 -3.02
#